data_AF-A0A3M8CLJ7-F1
#
_entry.id   AF-A0A3M8CLJ7-F1
#
_cell.length_a   1.000
_cell.length_b   1.000
_cell.length_c   1.000
_cell.angle_alpha   90.00
_cell.angle_beta   90.00
_cell.angle_gamma   90.00
#
_symmetry.space_group_name_H-M   'P 1'
#
loop_
_entity.id
_entity.type
_entity.pdbx_description
1 polymer ?
#
loop_
_entity_poly.entity_id
_entity_poly.type
_entity_poly.pdbx_seq_one_letter_code
_entity_poly.pdbx_strand_id
1 'polypeptide(L)' 'MHREQAVEKMTSCTYEELEEWKKHVLFCLKWHKRDQNQYEIDDCEFLLEKIEEQLARLDEQRRLGR' A
#
# COMPACT_ATOMS: atom_id res chain seq x y z
N MET A 1 3.68 1.54 13.06
CA MET A 1 3.98 2.55 12.01
C MET A 1 2.96 3.69 12.15
N HIS A 2 3.30 4.98 12.02
CA HIS A 2 2.26 6.04 12.08
C HIS A 2 1.47 6.05 10.77
N ARG A 3 0.27 5.47 10.78
CA ARG A 3 -0.61 5.27 9.61
C ARG A 3 -0.79 6.55 8.77
N GLU A 4 -0.86 7.71 9.42
CA GLU A 4 -1.02 9.01 8.75
C GLU A 4 0.19 9.41 7.88
N GLN A 5 1.41 9.17 8.34
CA GLN A 5 2.62 9.46 7.57
C GLN A 5 2.78 8.54 6.36
N ALA A 6 2.29 7.31 6.47
CA ALA A 6 2.32 6.38 5.34
C ALA A 6 1.35 6.84 4.24
N VAL A 7 0.15 7.28 4.61
CA VAL A 7 -0.84 7.80 3.65
C VAL A 7 -0.34 9.07 2.97
N GLU A 8 0.25 10.02 3.69
CA GLU A 8 0.84 11.22 3.07
C GLU A 8 1.90 10.86 2.03
N LYS A 9 2.81 9.93 2.36
CA LYS A 9 3.84 9.48 1.41
C LYS A 9 3.22 8.81 0.17
N MET A 10 2.18 7.99 0.33
CA MET A 10 1.49 7.33 -0.80
C MET A 10 0.95 8.32 -1.83
N THR A 11 0.48 9.49 -1.40
CA THR A 11 -0.06 10.50 -2.33
C THR A 11 1.00 11.14 -3.22
N SER A 12 2.27 11.07 -2.81
CA SER A 12 3.42 11.60 -3.56
C SER A 12 4.15 10.56 -4.42
N CYS A 13 3.82 9.27 -4.26
CA CYS A 13 4.45 8.19 -4.99
C CYS A 13 3.90 8.06 -6.42
N THR A 14 4.77 7.68 -7.33
CA THR A 14 4.42 7.24 -8.68
C THR A 14 3.78 5.86 -8.66
N TYR A 15 3.15 5.48 -9.79
CA TYR A 15 2.56 4.16 -9.95
C TYR A 15 3.58 3.02 -9.70
N GLU A 16 4.80 3.17 -10.23
CA GLU A 16 5.87 2.16 -10.09
C GLU A 16 6.31 2.02 -8.63
N GLU A 17 6.50 3.14 -7.92
CA GLU A 17 6.85 3.14 -6.50
C GLU A 17 5.75 2.51 -5.64
N LEU A 18 4.47 2.76 -5.95
CA LEU A 18 3.34 2.13 -5.26
C LEU A 18 3.28 0.62 -5.53
N GLU A 19 3.60 0.16 -6.74
CA GLU A 19 3.68 -1.28 -7.03
C GLU A 19 4.85 -1.96 -6.29
N GLU A 20 6.01 -1.31 -6.20
CA GLU A 20 7.13 -1.82 -5.40
C GLU A 20 6.77 -1.88 -3.91
N TRP A 21 6.12 -0.85 -3.40
CA TRP A 21 5.67 -0.82 -2.01
C TRP A 21 4.62 -1.92 -1.75
N LYS A 22 3.68 -2.15 -2.66
CA LYS A 22 2.72 -3.25 -2.59
C LYS A 22 3.42 -4.60 -2.43
N LYS A 23 4.45 -4.87 -3.25
CA LYS A 23 5.23 -6.12 -3.17
C LYS A 23 5.90 -6.28 -1.82
N HIS A 24 6.46 -5.19 -1.27
CA HIS A 24 7.08 -5.20 0.04
C HIS A 24 6.07 -5.48 1.17
N VAL A 25 4.91 -4.82 1.16
CA VAL A 25 3.87 -5.03 2.18
C VAL A 25 3.32 -6.45 2.12
N LEU A 26 3.12 -7.03 0.93
CA LEU A 26 2.74 -8.45 0.79
C LEU A 26 3.78 -9.41 1.37
N PHE A 27 5.06 -9.11 1.21
CA PHE A 27 6.14 -9.88 1.82
C PHE A 27 6.08 -9.81 3.35
N CYS A 28 5.94 -8.61 3.92
CA CYS A 28 5.78 -8.40 5.36
C CYS A 28 4.55 -9.12 5.89
N LEU A 29 3.39 -8.98 5.25
CA LEU A 29 2.14 -9.64 5.64
C LEU A 29 2.31 -11.16 5.74
N LYS A 30 2.98 -11.78 4.76
CA LYS A 30 3.24 -13.22 4.78
C LYS A 30 4.15 -13.61 5.95
N TRP A 31 5.12 -12.77 6.30
CA TRP A 31 6.01 -13.00 7.43
C TRP A 31 5.27 -12.84 8.76
N HIS A 32 4.52 -11.75 8.95
CA HIS A 32 3.74 -11.49 10.17
C HIS A 32 2.62 -12.52 10.39
N LYS A 33 2.00 -13.04 9.32
CA LYS A 33 1.04 -14.16 9.40
C LYS A 33 1.68 -15.45 9.95
N ARG A 34 2.96 -15.70 9.67
CA ARG A 34 3.70 -16.84 10.26
C ARG A 34 4.05 -16.60 11.72
N ASP A 35 4.38 -15.36 12.06
CA ASP A 35 4.70 -14.92 13.41
C ASP A 35 3.45 -14.72 14.30
N GLN A 36 2.25 -14.84 13.73
CA GLN A 36 0.95 -14.59 14.38
C GLN A 36 0.86 -13.20 15.03
N ASN A 37 1.59 -12.23 14.48
CA ASN A 37 1.60 -10.86 14.99
C ASN A 37 0.42 -10.07 14.42
N GLN A 38 -0.73 -10.16 15.10
CA GLN A 38 -1.99 -9.56 14.64
C GLN A 38 -1.87 -8.05 14.40
N TYR A 39 -1.14 -7.33 15.26
CA TYR A 39 -0.97 -5.89 15.11
C TYR A 39 -0.28 -5.53 13.78
N GLU A 40 0.80 -6.22 13.44
CA GLU A 40 1.52 -5.98 12.18
C GLU A 40 0.75 -6.50 10.96
N ILE A 41 -0.06 -7.55 11.13
CA ILE A 41 -0.98 -8.03 10.09
C ILE A 41 -2.00 -6.94 9.77
N ASP A 42 -2.64 -6.36 10.78
CA ASP A 42 -3.65 -5.31 10.61
C ASP A 42 -3.02 -4.05 9.96
N ASP A 43 -1.82 -3.65 10.37
CA ASP A 43 -1.09 -2.54 9.76
C ASP A 43 -0.74 -2.83 8.29
N CYS A 44 -0.31 -4.05 7.95
CA CYS A 44 -0.03 -4.44 6.56
C CYS A 44 -1.30 -4.48 5.68
N GLU A 45 -2.40 -5.01 6.21
CA GLU A 45 -3.67 -5.08 5.47
C GLU A 45 -4.23 -3.66 5.22
N PHE A 46 -4.13 -2.78 6.20
CA PHE A 46 -4.46 -1.36 6.02
C PHE A 46 -3.60 -0.68 4.95
N LEU A 47 -2.28 -0.90 4.96
CA LEU A 47 -1.39 -0.32 3.96
C LEU A 47 -1.70 -0.84 2.54
N LEU A 48 -2.04 -2.12 2.40
CA LEU A 48 -2.43 -2.69 1.10
C LEU A 48 -3.68 -2.02 0.55
N GLU A 49 -4.71 -1.85 1.38
CA GLU A 49 -5.94 -1.16 0.97
C GLU A 49 -5.62 0.24 0.43
N LYS A 50 -4.80 1.02 1.16
CA LYS A 50 -4.46 2.39 0.74
C LYS A 50 -3.59 2.46 -0.51
N ILE A 51 -2.68 1.50 -0.71
CA ILE A 51 -1.90 1.40 -1.95
C ILE A 51 -2.81 1.07 -3.13
N GLU A 52 -3.74 0.12 -2.98
CA GLU A 52 -4.68 -0.27 -4.04
C GLU A 52 -5.64 0.87 -4.41
N GLU A 53 -6.14 1.62 -3.43
CA GLU A 53 -6.94 2.83 -3.65
C GLU A 53 -6.18 3.86 -4.51
N GLN A 54 -4.91 4.13 -4.20
CA GLN A 54 -4.13 5.10 -4.99
C GLN A 54 -3.75 4.60 -6.37
N LEU A 55 -3.41 3.31 -6.52
CA LEU A 55 -3.14 2.72 -7.83
C LEU A 55 -4.39 2.81 -8.72
N ALA A 56 -5.57 2.52 -8.18
CA ALA A 56 -6.84 2.65 -8.91
C ALA A 56 -7.10 4.10 -9.35
N ARG A 57 -6.86 5.07 -8.46
CA ARG A 57 -7.00 6.50 -8.77
C ARG A 57 -6.04 6.95 -9.88
N LEU A 58 -4.79 6.53 -9.82
CA LEU A 58 -3.79 6.84 -10.86
C LEU A 58 -4.15 6.19 -12.21
N ASP A 59 -4.67 4.97 -12.21
CA ASP A 59 -5.14 4.31 -13.43
C ASP A 59 -6.36 5.03 -14.02
N GLU A 60 -7.34 5.43 -13.19
CA GLU A 60 -8.48 6.24 -13.63
C GLU A 60 -8.04 7.58 -14.24
N GLN A 61 -7.09 8.28 -13.61
CA GLN A 61 -6.51 9.51 -14.16
C GLN A 61 -5.81 9.29 -15.51
N ARG A 62 -5.08 8.19 -15.68
CA ARG A 62 -4.46 7.83 -16.97
C ARG A 62 -5.50 7.54 -18.06
N ARG A 63 -6.66 6.98 -17.69
CA ARG A 63 -7.75 6.66 -18.63
C ARG A 63 -8.57 7.89 -19.03
N LEU A 64 -8.82 8.81 -18.10
CA LEU A 64 -9.57 10.04 -18.35
C LEU A 64 -8.75 11.16 -19.01
N GLY A 65 -7.41 11.06 -18.98
CA GLY A 65 -6.48 12.04 -19.54
C GLY A 65 -6.03 11.80 -20.99
N ARG A 66 -6.78 11.03 -21.80
CA ARG A 66 -6.54 10.87 -23.25
C ARG A 66 -7.66 11.48 -24.09
#